data_AF-A0A959Z4H8-F1
#
_entry.id   AF-A0A959Z4H8-F1
#
_cell.length_a   1.000
_cell.length_b   1.000
_cell.length_c   1.000
_cell.angle_alpha   90.00
_cell.angle_beta   90.00
_cell.angle_gamma   90.00
#
_symmetry.space_group_name_H-M   'P 1'
#
loop_
_entity.id
_entity.type
_entity.pdbx_description
1 polymer ?
#
loop_
_entity_poly.entity_id
_entity_poly.type
_entity_poly.pdbx_seq_one_letter_code
_entity_poly.pdbx_strand_id
1 'polypeptide(L)' 'MSMDMLGFFSTKHQAVFTHHDSHIHVHAISEDRDAMGHVEEMRFRAADVRLFVALPDR' A
#
# COMPACT_ATOMS: atom_id res chain seq x y z
N MET A 1 2.41 -13.62 11.03
CA MET A 1 1.59 -12.40 11.10
C MET A 1 1.25 -12.00 9.68
N SER A 2 -0.04 -12.03 9.37
CA SER A 2 -0.65 -11.64 8.10
C SER A 2 -1.28 -10.26 8.26
N MET A 3 -1.30 -9.48 7.18
CA MET A 3 -1.85 -8.13 7.18
C MET A 3 -2.60 -7.88 5.87
N ASP A 4 -3.77 -7.24 5.99
CA ASP A 4 -4.49 -6.67 4.87
C ASP A 4 -4.07 -5.21 4.69
N MET A 5 -3.91 -4.79 3.43
CA MET A 5 -3.43 -3.46 3.10
C MET A 5 -4.36 -2.82 2.08
N LEU A 6 -4.67 -1.54 2.29
CA LEU A 6 -5.48 -0.74 1.39
C LEU A 6 -4.81 0.62 1.18
N GLY A 7 -4.77 1.05 -0.07
CA GLY A 7 -4.15 2.30 -0.43
C GLY A 7 -4.50 2.78 -1.83
N PHE A 8 -3.94 3.93 -2.19
CA PHE A 8 -4.11 4.52 -3.51
C PHE A 8 -2.79 5.11 -4.01
N PHE A 9 -2.75 5.30 -5.33
CA PHE A 9 -1.67 5.95 -6.06
C PHE A 9 -2.16 7.27 -6.65
N SER A 10 -1.40 8.35 -6.50
CA SER A 10 -1.73 9.66 -7.08
C SER A 10 -0.49 10.46 -7.44
N THR A 11 -0.40 10.89 -8.70
CA THR A 11 0.62 11.85 -9.18
C THR A 11 0.19 13.31 -9.09
N LYS A 12 -1.06 13.58 -8.72
CA LYS A 12 -1.62 14.95 -8.65
C LYS A 12 -1.61 15.55 -7.25
N HIS A 13 -1.48 14.72 -6.21
CA HIS A 13 -1.61 15.14 -4.81
C HIS A 13 -0.45 14.61 -3.96
N GLN A 14 0.79 14.69 -4.50
CA GLN A 14 1.99 14.33 -3.75
C GLN A 14 2.09 15.16 -2.46
N ALA A 15 2.42 14.53 -1.33
CA ALA A 15 2.56 15.15 0.00
C ALA A 15 1.28 15.79 0.61
N VAL A 16 0.17 15.87 -0.12
CA VAL A 16 -1.14 16.32 0.42
C VAL A 16 -1.96 15.12 0.88
N PHE A 17 -2.14 14.15 -0.02
CA PHE A 17 -2.88 12.92 0.28
C PHE A 17 -2.00 11.68 0.21
N THR A 18 -0.75 11.80 -0.20
CA THR A 18 0.22 10.68 -0.27
C THR A 18 1.39 10.96 0.65
N HIS A 19 2.25 9.96 0.88
CA HIS A 19 3.45 10.14 1.68
C HIS A 19 4.33 11.26 1.09
N HIS A 20 5.11 11.94 1.93
CA HIS A 20 5.83 13.15 1.52
C HIS A 20 6.92 12.91 0.46
N ASP A 21 7.39 11.67 0.35
CA ASP A 21 8.44 11.25 -0.59
C ASP A 21 7.93 10.32 -1.72
N SER A 22 6.64 9.95 -1.72
CA SER A 22 6.10 8.95 -2.65
C SER A 22 4.71 9.31 -3.18
N HIS A 23 4.30 8.64 -4.26
CA HIS A 23 2.97 8.81 -4.86
C HIS A 23 1.93 7.85 -4.29
N ILE A 24 2.27 7.13 -3.21
CA ILE A 24 1.45 6.07 -2.65
C ILE A 24 1.03 6.46 -1.23
N HIS A 25 -0.20 6.11 -0.86
CA HIS A 25 -0.68 6.14 0.52
C HIS A 25 -1.26 4.77 0.84
N VAL A 26 -0.76 4.09 1.87
CA VAL A 26 -1.27 2.77 2.28
C VAL A 26 -1.46 2.72 3.79
N HIS A 27 -2.57 2.12 4.23
CA HIS A 27 -2.78 1.68 5.60
C HIS A 27 -2.79 0.14 5.64
N ALA A 28 -2.40 -0.42 6.79
CA ALA A 28 -2.44 -1.85 7.05
C ALA A 28 -3.21 -2.17 8.34
N ILE A 29 -3.80 -3.36 8.40
CA ILE A 29 -4.47 -3.93 9.57
C ILE A 29 -4.12 -5.41 9.72
N SER A 30 -3.88 -5.87 10.94
CA SER A 30 -3.70 -7.31 11.22
C SER A 30 -5.02 -8.07 11.01
N GLU A 31 -4.94 -9.34 10.60
CA GLU A 31 -6.14 -10.18 10.45
C GLU A 31 -6.94 -10.29 11.77
N ASP A 32 -6.24 -10.34 12.91
CA ASP A 32 -6.83 -10.38 14.25
C ASP A 32 -7.37 -9.02 14.71
N ARG A 33 -7.16 -7.96 13.92
CA ARG A 33 -7.61 -6.57 14.13
C ARG A 33 -7.14 -5.91 15.43
N ASP A 34 -6.05 -6.39 16.00
CA ASP A 34 -5.41 -5.85 17.20
C ASP A 34 -4.32 -4.80 16.89
N ALA A 35 -3.92 -4.66 15.62
CA ALA A 35 -2.93 -3.69 15.16
C ALA A 35 -3.35 -3.07 13.82
N MET A 36 -3.23 -1.75 13.69
CA MET A 36 -3.46 -1.02 12.44
C MET A 36 -2.66 0.29 12.39
N GLY A 37 -2.42 0.81 11.19
CA GLY A 37 -1.75 2.10 11.04
C GLY A 37 -1.33 2.45 9.62
N HIS A 38 -0.63 3.57 9.49
CA HIS A 38 0.03 3.99 8.26
C HIS A 38 1.23 3.09 7.96
N VAL A 39 1.47 2.81 6.67
CA VAL A 39 2.64 2.04 6.22
C VAL A 39 3.75 3.00 5.80
N GLU A 40 4.80 3.09 6.61
CA GLU A 40 5.99 3.91 6.33
C GLU A 40 6.93 3.25 5.30
N GLU A 41 7.22 1.96 5.48
CA GLU A 41 8.13 1.21 4.61
C GLU A 41 7.63 -0.24 4.46
N MET A 42 7.82 -0.82 3.27
CA MET A 42 7.57 -2.24 3.02
C MET A 42 8.73 -2.87 2.28
N ARG A 43 9.25 -3.98 2.82
CA ARG A 43 10.35 -4.73 2.23
C ARG A 43 9.87 -6.09 1.80
N PHE A 44 10.15 -6.41 0.54
CA PHE A 44 9.79 -7.67 -0.05
C PHE A 44 11.03 -8.44 -0.48
N ARG A 45 10.98 -9.76 -0.34
CA ARG A 45 11.87 -10.63 -1.11
C ARG A 45 11.24 -10.82 -2.48
N ALA A 46 11.98 -10.47 -3.55
CA ALA A 46 11.44 -10.47 -4.90
C ALA A 46 10.82 -11.82 -5.33
N ALA A 47 11.34 -12.95 -4.82
CA ALA A 47 10.81 -14.28 -5.12
C ALA A 47 9.44 -14.58 -4.49
N ASP A 48 9.00 -13.79 -3.50
CA ASP A 48 7.83 -14.08 -2.68
C ASP A 48 6.62 -13.20 -3.01
N VAL A 49 6.73 -12.27 -3.96
CA VAL A 49 5.67 -11.30 -4.28
C VAL A 49 5.13 -11.52 -5.68
N ARG A 50 3.79 -11.52 -5.77
CA ARG A 50 3.06 -11.45 -7.04
C ARG A 50 2.17 -10.21 -7.04
N LEU A 51 2.34 -9.38 -8.06
CA LEU A 51 1.51 -8.20 -8.30
C LEU A 51 0.42 -8.55 -9.32
N PHE A 52 -0.84 -8.37 -8.94
CA PHE A 52 -1.98 -8.48 -9.85
C PHE A 52 -2.48 -7.07 -10.18
N VAL A 53 -2.49 -6.72 -11.47
CA VAL A 53 -2.96 -5.42 -11.96
C VAL A 53 -4.19 -5.65 -12.82
N ALA A 54 -5.35 -5.16 -12.37
CA ALA A 54 -6.53 -5.09 -13.21
C ALA A 54 -6.34 -3.92 -14.19
N LEU A 55 -6.05 -4.23 -15.45
CA LEU A 55 -6.04 -3.24 -16.51
C LEU A 55 -7.48 -3.03 -16.98
N PRO A 56 -7.94 -1.79 -17.17
CA PRO A 56 -9.26 -1.56 -17.73
C PRO A 56 -9.33 -2.16 -19.14
N ASP A 57 -10.46 -2.81 -19.44
CA ASP A 57 -10.85 -3.10 -20.82
C ASP A 57 -10.97 -1.74 -21.51
N ARG A 58 -10.14 -1.53 -22.53
CA ARG A 58 -10.00 -0.23 -23.18
C ARG A 58 -11.29 0.22 -23.87
#